data_AF-A0A4R4ZUG0-F1
#
_entry.id   AF-A0A4R4ZUG0-F1
#
_cell.length_a   1.000
_cell.length_b   1.000
_cell.length_c   1.000
_cell.angle_alpha   90.00
_cell.angle_beta   90.00
_cell.angle_gamma   90.00
#
_symmetry.space_group_name_H-M   'P 1'
#
loop_
_entity.id
_entity.type
_entity.pdbx_description
1 polymer ?
#
loop_
_entity_poly.entity_id
_entity_poly.type
_entity_poly.pdbx_seq_one_letter_code
_entity_poly.pdbx_strand_id
1 'polypeptide(L)'
;MKWVHWLHRDRQLLVCVKEAQTRTFEDAPGDPAQGMALRRVAEHLGSQRMEEFQHWARETHFWCELLAQMACALAEYENVRERMFRKVEDVLQWRDEQALPDGLRRAGAIASAVHWTWRFLLASVVAASGVGSLAGLLACGDVQRLLWPIRVIAVLMCPDASHHPAVREHCWQPIIRFARAEIRDTVRERLKQVFTEDPWFAPGRDAPGWA
;
A
#
# COMPACT_ATOMS: atom_id res chain seq x y z
N MET A 1 -14.98 -13.82 20.10
CA MET A 1 -14.28 -13.10 19.00
C MET A 1 -12.79 -13.09 19.32
N LYS A 2 -11.98 -13.95 18.68
CA LYS A 2 -10.54 -14.08 18.96
C LYS A 2 -9.77 -13.08 18.09
N TRP A 3 -9.27 -12.03 18.74
CA TRP A 3 -8.43 -11.00 18.11
C TRP A 3 -7.10 -11.60 17.63
N VAL A 4 -6.62 -11.11 16.48
CA VAL A 4 -5.35 -11.56 15.89
C VAL A 4 -4.20 -11.07 16.78
N HIS A 5 -3.48 -12.01 17.40
CA HIS A 5 -2.51 -11.80 18.47
C HIS A 5 -1.30 -10.88 18.10
N TRP A 6 -1.09 -10.57 16.81
CA TRP A 6 -0.02 -9.67 16.35
C TRP A 6 -0.37 -8.19 16.52
N LEU A 7 -1.66 -7.81 16.48
CA LEU A 7 -2.07 -6.41 16.63
C LEU A 7 -1.60 -5.81 17.96
N HIS A 8 -1.47 -6.63 19.01
CA HIS A 8 -1.11 -6.19 20.35
C HIS A 8 0.38 -5.84 20.56
N ARG A 9 1.26 -6.09 19.57
CA ARG A 9 2.71 -5.93 19.74
C ARG A 9 3.27 -4.57 19.33
N ASP A 10 2.53 -3.80 18.55
CA ASP A 10 2.92 -2.46 18.16
C ASP A 10 1.98 -1.46 18.82
N ARG A 11 2.53 -0.63 19.72
CA ARG A 11 1.79 0.35 20.49
C ARG A 11 1.20 1.44 19.58
N GLN A 12 1.83 1.75 18.44
CA GLN A 12 1.30 2.70 17.46
C GLN A 12 0.16 2.09 16.65
N LEU A 13 0.26 0.83 16.22
CA LEU A 13 -0.87 0.13 15.57
C LEU A 13 -2.02 -0.14 16.54
N LEU A 14 -1.75 -0.45 17.81
CA LEU A 14 -2.77 -0.53 18.86
C LEU A 14 -3.44 0.81 19.10
N VAL A 15 -2.70 1.92 19.08
CA VAL A 15 -3.25 3.27 19.18
C VAL A 15 -4.06 3.59 17.93
N CYS A 16 -3.56 3.33 16.72
CA CYS A 16 -4.31 3.51 15.47
C CYS A 16 -5.58 2.66 15.42
N VAL A 17 -5.53 1.41 15.88
CA VAL A 17 -6.69 0.50 15.91
C VAL A 17 -7.64 0.88 17.03
N LYS A 18 -7.16 1.31 18.20
CA LYS A 18 -8.01 1.86 19.26
C LYS A 18 -8.65 3.17 18.81
N GLU A 19 -7.91 4.05 18.15
CA GLU A 19 -8.40 5.29 17.55
C GLU A 19 -9.41 5.00 16.43
N ALA A 20 -9.19 3.97 15.62
CA ALA A 20 -10.14 3.48 14.60
C ALA A 20 -11.26 2.58 15.18
N GLN A 21 -11.23 2.23 16.47
CA GLN A 21 -12.31 1.58 17.20
C GLN A 21 -13.14 2.59 18.02
N THR A 22 -12.50 3.67 18.48
CA THR A 22 -13.16 4.84 19.10
C THR A 22 -13.66 5.85 18.07
N ARG A 23 -13.22 5.71 16.83
CA ARG A 23 -13.88 6.27 15.65
C ARG A 23 -14.49 5.09 14.93
N THR A 24 -15.76 4.79 15.18
CA THR A 24 -16.49 3.97 14.22
C THR A 24 -16.35 4.64 12.85
N PHE A 25 -16.43 3.84 11.79
CA PHE A 25 -16.42 4.34 10.42
C PHE A 25 -17.43 5.49 10.21
N GLU A 26 -18.43 5.64 11.11
CA GLU A 26 -19.39 6.73 11.16
C GLU A 26 -19.86 7.07 12.61
N ASP A 27 -19.08 7.81 13.42
CA ASP A 27 -19.52 8.26 14.77
C ASP A 27 -20.28 9.60 14.76
N ALA A 28 -20.42 10.26 13.61
CA ALA A 28 -21.11 11.56 13.50
C ALA A 28 -21.89 11.71 12.18
N PRO A 29 -23.06 11.06 12.02
CA PRO A 29 -23.86 11.13 10.78
C PRO A 29 -24.39 12.54 10.45
N GLY A 30 -24.31 13.49 11.39
CA GLY A 30 -24.66 14.90 11.20
C GLY A 30 -23.50 15.81 10.78
N ASP A 31 -22.26 15.31 10.74
CA ASP A 31 -21.09 16.10 10.32
C ASP A 31 -20.99 16.12 8.78
N PRO A 32 -21.14 17.28 8.12
CA PRO A 32 -21.11 17.40 6.66
C PRO A 32 -19.79 16.98 6.03
N ALA A 33 -18.70 16.78 6.79
CA ALA A 33 -17.43 16.28 6.28
C ALA A 33 -17.25 14.74 6.29
N GLN A 34 -18.10 13.96 6.97
CA GLN A 34 -17.90 12.51 7.19
C GLN A 34 -18.92 11.61 6.47
N GLY A 35 -18.51 10.48 5.88
CA GLY A 35 -19.43 9.60 5.15
C GLY A 35 -19.86 10.14 3.78
N MET A 36 -19.03 10.97 3.16
CA MET A 36 -19.34 11.59 1.86
C MET A 36 -19.70 10.56 0.79
N ALA A 37 -19.05 9.40 0.74
CA ALA A 37 -19.34 8.37 -0.26
C ALA A 37 -20.79 7.86 -0.12
N LEU A 38 -21.18 7.44 1.08
CA LEU A 38 -22.54 6.94 1.36
C LEU A 38 -23.59 8.04 1.19
N ARG A 39 -23.30 9.28 1.61
CA ARG A 39 -24.20 10.41 1.41
C ARG A 39 -24.39 10.77 -0.06
N ARG A 40 -23.32 10.81 -0.86
CA ARG A 40 -23.42 11.07 -2.31
C ARG A 40 -24.20 9.97 -3.03
N VAL A 41 -23.99 8.71 -2.64
CA VAL A 41 -24.78 7.59 -3.16
C VAL A 41 -26.24 7.71 -2.75
N ALA A 42 -26.54 8.07 -1.49
CA ALA A 42 -27.90 8.28 -1.01
C ALA A 42 -28.59 9.48 -1.70
N GLU A 43 -27.89 10.60 -1.89
CA GLU A 43 -28.37 11.77 -2.64
C GLU A 43 -28.75 11.38 -4.08
N HIS A 44 -27.92 10.54 -4.71
CA HIS A 44 -28.14 10.10 -6.08
C HIS A 44 -29.29 9.10 -6.22
N LEU A 45 -29.39 8.14 -5.29
CA LEU A 45 -30.37 7.07 -5.35
C LEU A 45 -31.74 7.44 -4.77
N GLY A 46 -31.79 8.37 -3.82
CA GLY A 46 -32.96 8.62 -2.98
C GLY A 46 -33.12 7.55 -1.89
N SER A 47 -33.94 7.85 -0.87
CA SER A 47 -34.07 7.04 0.34
C SER A 47 -34.48 5.58 0.07
N GLN A 48 -35.52 5.36 -0.74
CA GLN A 48 -36.05 4.02 -1.02
C GLN A 48 -35.01 3.11 -1.71
N ARG A 49 -34.37 3.59 -2.78
CA ARG A 49 -33.35 2.82 -3.50
C ARG A 49 -32.08 2.63 -2.69
N MET A 50 -31.77 3.58 -1.80
CA MET A 50 -30.63 3.45 -0.89
C MET A 50 -30.85 2.31 0.12
N GLU A 51 -32.06 2.14 0.64
CA GLU A 51 -32.39 1.01 1.52
C GLU A 51 -32.25 -0.33 0.80
N GLU A 52 -32.81 -0.45 -0.41
CA GLU A 52 -32.67 -1.63 -1.26
C GLU A 52 -31.20 -1.93 -1.55
N PHE A 53 -30.42 -0.91 -1.91
CA PHE A 53 -28.99 -1.04 -2.16
C PHE A 53 -28.22 -1.47 -0.92
N GLN A 54 -28.51 -0.93 0.27
CA GLN A 54 -27.84 -1.32 1.52
C GLN A 54 -28.19 -2.74 1.96
N HIS A 55 -29.41 -3.19 1.66
CA HIS A 55 -29.77 -4.59 1.89
C HIS A 55 -28.96 -5.50 0.96
N TRP A 56 -28.99 -5.25 -0.34
CA TRP A 56 -28.24 -6.00 -1.34
C TRP A 56 -26.71 -5.96 -1.10
N ALA A 57 -26.16 -4.80 -0.73
CA ALA A 57 -24.73 -4.61 -0.49
C ALA A 57 -24.21 -5.44 0.69
N ARG A 58 -25.05 -5.69 1.70
CA ARG A 58 -24.73 -6.57 2.83
C ARG A 58 -24.72 -8.03 2.41
N GLU A 59 -25.69 -8.46 1.63
CA GLU A 59 -25.79 -9.85 1.16
C GLU A 59 -24.68 -10.20 0.18
N THR A 60 -24.26 -9.25 -0.66
CA THR A 60 -23.25 -9.46 -1.69
C THR A 60 -21.84 -9.05 -1.29
N HIS A 61 -21.63 -8.60 -0.05
CA HIS A 61 -20.33 -8.11 0.42
C HIS A 61 -19.76 -6.96 -0.44
N PHE A 62 -20.64 -6.14 -1.03
CA PHE A 62 -20.29 -5.13 -2.04
C PHE A 62 -19.15 -4.20 -1.61
N TRP A 63 -19.16 -3.70 -0.38
CA TRP A 63 -18.17 -2.72 0.07
C TRP A 63 -16.77 -3.30 0.22
N CYS A 64 -16.64 -4.49 0.81
CA CYS A 64 -15.33 -5.14 0.92
C CYS A 64 -14.84 -5.70 -0.41
N GLU A 65 -15.75 -6.10 -1.32
CA GLU A 65 -15.41 -6.39 -2.71
C GLU A 65 -14.86 -5.14 -3.43
N LEU A 66 -15.58 -4.02 -3.38
CA LEU A 66 -15.17 -2.76 -3.99
C LEU A 66 -13.78 -2.32 -3.53
N LEU A 67 -13.54 -2.32 -2.21
CA LEU A 67 -12.23 -1.96 -1.65
C LEU A 67 -11.12 -2.94 -2.06
N ALA A 68 -11.42 -4.24 -2.12
CA ALA A 68 -10.46 -5.23 -2.58
C ALA A 68 -10.08 -5.02 -4.05
N GLN A 69 -11.05 -4.71 -4.90
CA GLN A 69 -10.81 -4.40 -6.32
C GLN A 69 -10.06 -3.08 -6.48
N MET A 70 -10.35 -2.06 -5.67
CA MET A 70 -9.55 -0.83 -5.64
C MET A 70 -8.10 -1.11 -5.24
N ALA A 71 -7.87 -1.94 -4.22
CA ALA A 71 -6.52 -2.35 -3.84
C ALA A 71 -5.79 -3.12 -4.95
N CYS A 72 -6.52 -3.96 -5.69
CA CYS A 72 -6.00 -4.66 -6.87
C CYS A 72 -5.57 -3.65 -7.96
N ALA A 73 -6.47 -2.77 -8.38
CA ALA A 73 -6.21 -1.77 -9.41
C ALA A 73 -5.05 -0.84 -9.06
N LEU A 74 -4.94 -0.41 -7.80
CA LEU A 74 -3.83 0.41 -7.34
C LEU A 74 -2.49 -0.36 -7.35
N ALA A 75 -2.50 -1.65 -6.99
CA ALA A 75 -1.29 -2.48 -7.08
C ALA A 75 -0.87 -2.71 -8.54
N GLU A 76 -1.82 -2.92 -9.45
CA GLU A 76 -1.55 -3.03 -10.88
C GLU A 76 -0.99 -1.73 -11.47
N TYR A 77 -1.53 -0.58 -11.06
CA TYR A 77 -1.00 0.73 -11.43
C TYR A 77 0.47 0.88 -11.03
N GLU A 78 0.83 0.52 -9.79
CA GLU A 78 2.23 0.54 -9.33
C GLU A 78 3.13 -0.34 -10.22
N ASN A 79 2.70 -1.57 -10.52
CA ASN A 79 3.43 -2.49 -11.38
C ASN A 79 3.60 -1.95 -12.81
N VAL A 80 2.58 -1.28 -13.34
CA VAL A 80 2.66 -0.61 -14.65
C VAL A 80 3.65 0.55 -14.59
N ARG A 81 3.57 1.41 -13.57
CA ARG A 81 4.47 2.54 -13.39
C ARG A 81 5.92 2.10 -13.27
N GLU A 82 6.22 1.09 -12.47
CA GLU A 82 7.57 0.54 -12.32
C GLU A 82 8.13 -0.03 -13.63
N ARG A 83 7.29 -0.67 -14.45
CA ARG A 83 7.69 -1.14 -15.77
C ARG A 83 7.98 0.02 -16.72
N MET A 84 7.21 1.10 -16.64
CA MET A 84 7.47 2.31 -17.42
C MET A 84 8.81 2.94 -17.02
N PHE A 85 9.10 3.05 -15.73
CA PHE A 85 10.35 3.64 -15.24
C PHE A 85 11.55 2.83 -15.72
N ARG A 86 11.52 1.51 -15.54
CA ARG A 86 12.58 0.63 -16.03
C ARG A 86 12.82 0.77 -17.54
N LYS A 87 11.75 0.81 -18.34
CA LYS A 87 11.90 1.03 -19.80
C LYS A 87 12.56 2.35 -20.14
N VAL A 88 12.21 3.44 -19.43
CA VAL A 88 12.84 4.75 -19.64
C VAL A 88 14.31 4.71 -19.22
N GLU A 89 14.61 4.10 -18.07
CA GLU A 89 15.97 3.90 -17.59
C GLU A 89 16.82 3.11 -18.60
N ASP A 90 16.29 1.99 -19.13
CA ASP A 90 16.97 1.15 -20.13
C ASP A 90 17.28 1.94 -21.41
N VAL A 91 16.32 2.73 -21.90
CA VAL A 91 16.52 3.58 -23.10
C VAL A 91 17.58 4.66 -22.86
N LEU A 92 17.56 5.29 -21.68
CA LEU A 92 18.54 6.32 -21.33
C LEU A 92 19.94 5.73 -21.15
N GLN A 93 20.04 4.51 -20.61
CA GLN A 93 21.31 3.79 -20.49
C GLN A 93 21.86 3.35 -21.85
N TRP A 94 20.99 2.98 -22.80
CA TRP A 94 21.41 2.46 -24.10
C TRP A 94 21.78 3.55 -25.11
N ARG A 95 21.22 4.76 -24.98
CA ARG A 95 21.51 5.89 -25.88
C ARG A 95 22.80 6.64 -25.57
N ASP A 96 23.42 6.39 -24.43
CA ASP A 96 24.64 7.10 -24.03
C ASP A 96 25.87 6.37 -24.64
N GLU A 97 26.41 6.92 -25.73
CA GLU A 97 27.65 6.42 -26.36
C GLU A 97 28.86 6.58 -25.41
N GLN A 98 28.73 7.43 -24.39
CA GLN A 98 29.71 7.59 -23.32
C GLN A 98 29.27 6.82 -22.09
N ALA A 99 30.18 5.99 -21.56
CA ALA A 99 29.89 5.22 -20.35
C ALA A 99 29.61 6.16 -19.17
N LEU A 100 28.43 6.01 -18.56
CA LEU A 100 28.09 6.72 -17.33
C LEU A 100 29.16 6.47 -16.26
N PRO A 101 29.78 7.52 -15.66
CA PRO A 101 30.79 7.35 -14.63
C PRO A 101 30.33 6.43 -13.50
N ASP A 102 31.21 5.55 -13.02
CA ASP A 102 30.86 4.53 -12.03
C ASP A 102 30.24 5.09 -10.75
N GLY A 103 30.66 6.30 -10.35
CA GLY A 103 30.07 7.01 -9.21
C GLY A 103 28.59 7.32 -9.40
N LEU A 104 28.20 7.80 -10.59
CA LEU A 104 26.81 8.12 -10.92
C LEU A 104 25.97 6.85 -11.15
N ARG A 105 26.59 5.81 -11.72
CA ARG A 105 25.95 4.50 -11.89
C ARG A 105 25.62 3.86 -10.55
N ARG A 106 26.59 3.80 -9.62
CA ARG A 106 26.38 3.28 -8.26
C ARG A 106 25.36 4.09 -7.47
N ALA A 107 25.31 5.40 -7.69
CA ALA A 107 24.30 6.27 -7.08
C ALA A 107 22.89 6.11 -7.69
N GLY A 108 22.71 5.34 -8.77
CA GLY A 108 21.43 5.20 -9.43
C GLY A 108 20.92 6.52 -10.02
N ALA A 109 21.82 7.35 -10.58
CA ALA A 109 21.50 8.70 -11.02
C ALA A 109 20.38 8.73 -12.07
N ILE A 110 20.37 7.79 -13.02
CA ILE A 110 19.32 7.68 -14.05
C ILE A 110 17.98 7.32 -13.42
N ALA A 111 17.93 6.29 -12.59
CA ALA A 111 16.70 5.89 -11.88
C ALA A 111 16.15 7.03 -11.02
N SER A 112 17.03 7.75 -10.32
CA SER A 112 16.67 8.91 -9.52
C SER A 112 16.12 10.05 -10.40
N ALA A 113 16.78 10.36 -11.51
CA ALA A 113 16.34 11.39 -12.44
C ALA A 113 14.97 11.06 -13.05
N VAL A 114 14.76 9.81 -13.49
CA VAL A 114 13.47 9.33 -14.01
C VAL A 114 12.39 9.46 -12.94
N HIS A 115 12.66 8.99 -11.72
CA HIS A 115 11.72 9.05 -10.60
C HIS A 115 11.30 10.48 -10.25
N TRP A 116 12.27 11.39 -10.07
CA TRP A 116 11.99 12.78 -9.71
C TRP A 116 11.32 13.54 -10.86
N THR A 117 11.74 13.29 -12.11
CA THR A 117 11.14 13.90 -13.28
C THR A 117 9.67 13.51 -13.41
N TRP A 118 9.36 12.22 -13.22
CA TRP A 118 7.96 11.76 -13.20
C TRP A 118 7.18 12.44 -12.08
N ARG A 119 7.70 12.39 -10.85
CA ARG A 119 7.04 12.94 -9.67
C ARG A 119 6.69 14.42 -9.85
N PHE A 120 7.60 15.23 -10.38
CA PHE A 120 7.35 16.66 -10.52
C PHE A 120 6.58 17.01 -11.81
N LEU A 121 6.94 16.44 -12.97
CA LEU A 121 6.27 16.79 -14.22
C LEU A 121 4.82 16.33 -14.24
N LEU A 122 4.53 15.08 -13.84
CA LEU A 122 3.14 14.61 -13.82
C LEU A 122 2.32 15.24 -12.70
N ALA A 123 2.90 15.46 -11.52
CA ALA A 123 2.16 16.18 -10.48
C ALA A 123 1.82 17.61 -10.93
N SER A 124 2.73 18.30 -11.63
CA SER A 124 2.48 19.63 -12.17
C SER A 124 1.44 19.64 -13.29
N VAL A 125 1.49 18.67 -14.22
CA VAL A 125 0.48 18.53 -15.29
C VAL A 125 -0.89 18.23 -14.70
N VAL A 126 -0.97 17.32 -13.73
CA VAL A 126 -2.22 16.97 -13.05
C VAL A 126 -2.78 18.15 -12.27
N ALA A 127 -1.94 18.86 -11.51
CA ALA A 127 -2.36 20.06 -10.78
C ALA A 127 -2.86 21.16 -11.73
N ALA A 128 -2.19 21.36 -12.87
CA ALA A 128 -2.60 22.34 -13.88
C ALA A 128 -3.91 21.94 -14.59
N SER A 129 -4.20 20.65 -14.71
CA SER A 129 -5.44 20.14 -15.32
C SER A 129 -6.67 20.22 -14.42
N GLY A 130 -6.53 20.70 -13.18
CA GLY A 130 -7.64 20.80 -12.21
C GLY A 130 -8.16 19.44 -11.71
N VAL A 131 -7.45 18.35 -12.00
CA VAL A 131 -7.84 17.00 -11.58
C VAL A 131 -7.48 16.84 -10.10
N GLY A 132 -8.45 16.38 -9.30
CA GLY A 132 -8.41 16.43 -7.83
C GLY A 132 -7.27 15.65 -7.14
N SER A 133 -7.25 15.71 -5.80
CA SER A 133 -6.14 15.23 -4.94
C SER A 133 -5.69 13.79 -5.18
N LEU A 134 -6.59 12.90 -5.62
CA LEU A 134 -6.26 11.51 -5.93
C LEU A 134 -5.32 11.39 -7.14
N ALA A 135 -5.54 12.17 -8.20
CA ALA A 135 -4.66 12.15 -9.36
C ALA A 135 -3.28 12.71 -9.00
N GLY A 136 -3.22 13.73 -8.13
CA GLY A 136 -1.98 14.23 -7.58
C GLY A 136 -1.24 13.17 -6.76
N LEU A 137 -1.94 12.41 -5.93
CA LEU A 137 -1.40 11.29 -5.15
C LEU A 137 -0.84 10.17 -6.04
N LEU A 138 -1.59 9.78 -7.08
CA LEU A 138 -1.17 8.78 -8.06
C LEU A 138 0.06 9.25 -8.86
N ALA A 139 0.13 10.54 -9.21
CA ALA A 139 1.26 11.16 -9.91
C ALA A 139 2.51 11.28 -9.03
N CYS A 140 2.33 11.60 -7.74
CA CYS A 140 3.41 11.66 -6.75
C CYS A 140 3.99 10.27 -6.43
N GLY A 141 3.27 9.22 -6.79
CA GLY A 141 3.68 7.83 -6.64
C GLY A 141 3.60 7.30 -5.21
N ASP A 142 2.85 7.97 -4.35
CA ASP A 142 2.68 7.59 -2.95
C ASP A 142 1.46 6.67 -2.76
N VAL A 143 1.24 5.78 -3.74
CA VAL A 143 0.05 4.92 -3.79
C VAL A 143 0.06 3.90 -2.67
N GLN A 144 1.25 3.52 -2.18
CA GLN A 144 1.39 2.64 -1.03
C GLN A 144 0.72 3.20 0.24
N ARG A 145 0.71 4.53 0.43
CA ARG A 145 0.00 5.17 1.55
C ARG A 145 -1.51 5.06 1.46
N LEU A 146 -2.06 4.84 0.27
CA LEU A 146 -3.49 4.58 0.04
C LEU A 146 -3.81 3.08 0.07
N LEU A 147 -2.92 2.28 -0.53
CA LEU A 147 -3.06 0.84 -0.70
C LEU A 147 -3.25 0.14 0.65
N TRP A 148 -2.46 0.50 1.66
CA TRP A 148 -2.50 -0.17 2.95
C TRP A 148 -3.78 0.09 3.75
N PRO A 149 -4.23 1.35 3.95
CA PRO A 149 -5.52 1.62 4.56
C PRO A 149 -6.69 0.93 3.86
N ILE A 150 -6.73 0.93 2.52
CA ILE A 150 -7.80 0.28 1.76
C ILE A 150 -7.86 -1.22 2.07
N ARG A 151 -6.71 -1.91 2.08
CA ARG A 151 -6.64 -3.34 2.40
C ARG A 151 -7.11 -3.63 3.82
N VAL A 152 -6.68 -2.83 4.79
CA VAL A 152 -7.07 -3.00 6.21
C VAL A 152 -8.57 -2.79 6.38
N ILE A 153 -9.12 -1.71 5.80
CA ILE A 153 -10.57 -1.43 5.87
C ILE A 153 -11.36 -2.57 5.22
N ALA A 154 -10.97 -3.05 4.04
CA ALA A 154 -11.63 -4.17 3.36
C ALA A 154 -11.70 -5.44 4.24
N VAL A 155 -10.59 -5.77 4.91
CA VAL A 155 -10.52 -6.94 5.81
C VAL A 155 -11.37 -6.74 7.06
N LEU A 156 -11.37 -5.54 7.65
CA LEU A 156 -12.17 -5.24 8.84
C LEU A 156 -13.67 -5.18 8.56
N MET A 157 -14.06 -4.74 7.36
CA MET A 157 -15.46 -4.70 6.92
C MET A 157 -16.00 -6.06 6.49
N CYS A 158 -15.14 -6.99 6.07
CA CYS A 158 -15.57 -8.31 5.60
C CYS A 158 -15.77 -9.28 6.78
N PRO A 159 -17.00 -9.81 7.01
CA PRO A 159 -17.26 -10.79 8.07
C PRO A 159 -16.42 -12.08 7.95
N ASP A 160 -16.05 -12.46 6.73
CA ASP A 160 -15.20 -13.61 6.44
C ASP A 160 -14.14 -13.29 5.36
N ALA A 161 -13.22 -12.39 5.71
CA ALA A 161 -12.12 -11.97 4.84
C ALA A 161 -11.24 -13.14 4.33
N SER A 162 -11.22 -14.26 5.04
CA SER A 162 -10.43 -15.44 4.67
C SER A 162 -11.05 -16.30 3.58
N HIS A 163 -12.38 -16.26 3.41
CA HIS A 163 -13.09 -17.01 2.38
C HIS A 163 -13.66 -16.13 1.26
N HIS A 164 -13.74 -14.81 1.45
CA HIS A 164 -14.07 -13.86 0.38
C HIS A 164 -12.91 -13.77 -0.65
N PRO A 165 -13.07 -14.24 -1.90
CA PRO A 165 -11.96 -14.38 -2.86
C PRO A 165 -11.13 -13.11 -3.10
N ALA A 166 -11.79 -11.99 -3.45
CA ALA A 166 -11.10 -10.73 -3.75
C ALA A 166 -10.39 -10.16 -2.51
N VAL A 167 -11.08 -10.13 -1.35
CA VAL A 167 -10.49 -9.66 -0.09
C VAL A 167 -9.31 -10.54 0.32
N ARG A 168 -9.44 -11.86 0.15
CA ARG A 168 -8.38 -12.81 0.44
C ARG A 168 -7.13 -12.53 -0.38
N GLU A 169 -7.30 -12.39 -1.69
CA GLU A 169 -6.20 -12.27 -2.65
C GLU A 169 -5.54 -10.89 -2.60
N HIS A 170 -6.34 -9.81 -2.60
CA HIS A 170 -5.84 -8.45 -2.79
C HIS A 170 -5.61 -7.68 -1.49
N CYS A 171 -6.14 -8.17 -0.36
CA CYS A 171 -6.01 -7.50 0.94
C CYS A 171 -5.36 -8.40 2.00
N TRP A 172 -6.01 -9.50 2.36
CA TRP A 172 -5.61 -10.37 3.47
C TRP A 172 -4.24 -11.03 3.26
N GLN A 173 -4.03 -11.70 2.13
CA GLN A 173 -2.74 -12.34 1.85
C GLN A 173 -1.59 -11.35 1.79
N PRO A 174 -1.69 -10.19 1.08
CA PRO A 174 -0.68 -9.14 1.14
C PRO A 174 -0.35 -8.70 2.56
N ILE A 175 -1.36 -8.53 3.42
CA ILE A 175 -1.16 -8.16 4.83
C ILE A 175 -0.35 -9.24 5.57
N ILE A 176 -0.73 -10.52 5.42
CA ILE A 176 -0.01 -11.63 6.05
C ILE A 176 1.43 -11.71 5.56
N ARG A 177 1.66 -11.59 4.25
CA ARG A 177 3.01 -11.65 3.67
C ARG A 177 3.88 -10.54 4.21
N PHE A 178 3.35 -9.31 4.30
CA PHE A 178 4.04 -8.17 4.88
C PHE A 178 4.37 -8.40 6.35
N ALA A 179 3.39 -8.78 7.17
CA ALA A 179 3.59 -9.04 8.59
C ALA A 179 4.61 -10.16 8.85
N ARG A 180 4.62 -11.22 8.04
CA ARG A 180 5.64 -12.28 8.11
C ARG A 180 7.03 -11.78 7.76
N ALA A 181 7.16 -10.93 6.74
CA ALA A 181 8.44 -10.34 6.36
C ALA A 181 8.99 -9.45 7.49
N GLU A 182 8.16 -8.58 8.06
CA GLU A 182 8.54 -7.69 9.16
C GLU A 182 8.97 -8.45 10.43
N ILE A 183 8.24 -9.53 10.78
CA ILE A 183 8.62 -10.42 11.87
C ILE A 183 9.96 -11.08 11.58
N ARG A 184 10.17 -11.60 10.36
CA ARG A 184 11.44 -12.23 9.96
C ARG A 184 12.60 -11.25 10.07
N ASP A 185 12.42 -10.01 9.63
CA ASP A 185 13.46 -8.99 9.66
C ASP A 185 13.77 -8.55 11.09
N THR A 186 12.74 -8.41 11.94
CA THR A 186 12.89 -8.14 13.37
C THR A 186 13.63 -9.28 14.09
N VAL A 187 13.29 -10.54 13.78
CA VAL A 187 13.97 -11.71 14.35
C VAL A 187 15.41 -11.77 13.88
N ARG A 188 15.66 -11.55 12.58
CA ARG A 188 17.01 -11.49 12.01
C ARG A 188 17.86 -10.42 12.69
N GLU A 189 17.30 -9.24 12.91
CA GLU A 189 18.02 -8.14 13.54
C GLU A 189 18.34 -8.43 15.01
N ARG A 190 17.39 -9.03 15.75
CA ARG A 190 17.64 -9.51 17.12
C ARG A 190 18.69 -10.61 17.15
N LEU A 191 18.66 -11.55 16.21
CA LEU A 191 19.68 -12.60 16.11
C LEU A 191 21.07 -12.02 15.85
N LYS A 192 21.20 -11.02 14.97
CA LYS A 192 22.48 -10.31 14.76
C LYS A 192 22.98 -9.60 16.01
N GLN A 193 22.07 -9.02 16.81
CA GLN A 193 22.42 -8.36 18.06
C GLN A 193 22.85 -9.33 19.17
N VAL A 194 22.32 -10.56 19.15
CA VAL A 194 22.64 -11.60 20.14
C VAL A 194 23.88 -12.41 19.74
N PHE A 195 24.06 -12.65 18.44
CA PHE A 195 25.17 -13.44 17.88
C PHE A 195 26.16 -12.54 17.13
N THR A 196 26.68 -11.53 17.81
CA THR A 196 27.62 -10.53 17.26
C THR A 196 28.96 -11.13 16.82
N GLU A 197 29.35 -12.28 17.38
CA GLU A 197 30.64 -12.94 17.12
C GLU A 197 30.52 -14.21 16.25
N ASP A 198 29.31 -14.60 15.84
CA ASP A 198 29.11 -15.79 15.01
C ASP A 198 29.44 -15.49 13.54
N PRO A 199 30.37 -16.25 12.91
CA PRO A 199 30.76 -16.07 11.51
C PRO A 199 29.60 -16.12 10.51
N TRP A 200 28.48 -16.79 10.85
CA TRP A 200 27.28 -16.84 10.00
C TRP A 200 26.51 -15.51 9.94
N PHE A 201 26.73 -14.60 10.90
CA PHE A 201 25.97 -13.36 11.06
C PHE A 201 26.83 -12.08 11.00
N ALA A 202 28.15 -12.21 10.92
CA ALA A 202 29.07 -11.08 10.76
C ALA A 202 28.99 -10.47 9.33
N PRO A 203 28.94 -9.13 9.18
CA PRO A 203 29.04 -8.50 7.88
C PRO A 203 30.49 -8.57 7.40
N GLY A 204 30.77 -9.43 6.42
CA GLY A 204 31.97 -9.41 5.60
C GLY A 204 33.29 -9.59 6.37
N ARG A 205 33.66 -10.84 6.63
CA ARG A 205 35.06 -11.22 6.63
C ARG A 205 35.21 -12.47 5.77
N ASP A 206 36.12 -12.37 4.82
CA ASP A 206 36.37 -13.33 3.76
C ASP A 206 36.33 -14.78 4.26
N ALA A 207 35.63 -15.64 3.52
CA ALA A 207 35.69 -17.07 3.75
C ALA A 207 37.15 -17.52 3.63
N PRO A 208 37.76 -18.17 4.64
CA PRO A 208 39.05 -18.80 4.45
C PRO A 208 38.84 -20.01 3.54
N GLY A 209 39.58 -20.03 2.43
CA GLY A 209 39.66 -21.17 1.53
C GLY A 209 40.07 -22.42 2.30
N TRP A 210 39.29 -23.47 2.15
CA TRP A 210 39.62 -24.82 2.61
C TRP A 210 40.31 -25.54 1.46
N ALA A 211 41.64 -25.65 1.59
CA ALA A 211 42.42 -26.75 1.04
C ALA A 211 42.22 -27.99 1.92
#